data_AF-A0A7V8YEU4-F1
#
_entry.id   AF-A0A7V8YEU4-F1
#
_cell.length_a   1.000
_cell.length_b   1.000
_cell.length_c   1.000
_cell.angle_alpha   90.00
_cell.angle_beta   90.00
_cell.angle_gamma   90.00
#
_symmetry.space_group_name_H-M   'P 1'
#
loop_
_entity.id
_entity.type
_entity.pdbx_description
1 polymer ?
#
loop_
_entity_poly.entity_id
_entity_poly.type
_entity_poly.pdbx_seq_one_letter_code
_entity_poly.pdbx_strand_id
1 'polypeptide(L)' 'MADVAQPADVASIASTGVASGGGPLPHVDEIQASFGSHDVTGIDAHVGGEAASAAGAIGAEAYATGNDVAFA' A
#
# COMPACT_ATOMS: atom_id res chain seq x y z
N MET A 1 23.17 2.42 12.26
CA MET A 1 22.43 3.53 11.63
C MET A 1 21.82 2.92 10.38
N ALA A 2 20.54 2.55 10.43
CA ALA A 2 19.89 1.87 9.31
C ALA A 2 19.85 2.84 8.13
N ASP A 3 20.34 2.38 6.98
CA ASP A 3 20.29 3.08 5.72
C ASP A 3 18.80 3.32 5.39
N VAL A 4 18.35 4.57 5.54
CA VAL A 4 17.00 4.95 5.10
C VAL A 4 17.03 4.88 3.59
N ALA A 5 16.28 3.92 3.02
CA ALA A 5 16.16 3.73 1.58
C ALA A 5 16.00 5.09 0.88
N GLN A 6 16.82 5.35 -0.15
CA GLN A 6 16.71 6.61 -0.89
C GLN A 6 15.32 6.66 -1.56
N PRO A 7 14.76 7.85 -1.85
CA PRO A 7 13.40 7.95 -2.42
C PRO A 7 13.19 7.15 -3.71
N ALA A 8 14.25 6.94 -4.50
CA ALA A 8 14.21 6.07 -5.68
C ALA A 8 14.02 4.59 -5.32
N ASP A 9 14.69 4.12 -4.27
CA ASP A 9 14.55 2.75 -3.74
C ASP A 9 13.17 2.54 -3.13
N VAL A 10 12.64 3.53 -2.41
CA VAL A 10 11.28 3.49 -1.82
C VAL A 10 10.22 3.25 -2.88
N ALA A 11 10.27 3.98 -3.99
CA ALA A 11 9.30 3.81 -5.08
C ALA A 11 9.41 2.42 -5.73
N SER A 12 10.64 1.92 -5.93
CA SER A 12 10.85 0.58 -6.49
C SER A 12 10.35 -0.52 -5.55
N ILE A 13 10.65 -0.42 -4.25
CA ILE A 13 10.20 -1.34 -3.21
C ILE A 13 8.67 -1.33 -3.12
N ALA A 14 8.06 -0.14 -3.16
CA ALA A 14 6.61 0.02 -3.10
C ALA A 14 5.92 -0.69 -4.26
N SER A 15 6.41 -0.51 -5.50
CA SER A 15 5.88 -1.21 -6.68
C SER A 15 6.03 -2.73 -6.60
N THR A 16 7.12 -3.25 -6.01
CA THR A 16 7.28 -4.70 -5.81
C THR A 16 6.29 -5.23 -4.77
N GLY A 17 6.08 -4.52 -3.66
CA GLY A 17 5.18 -5.01 -2.61
C GLY A 17 3.70 -5.01 -2.97
N VAL A 18 3.27 -4.24 -3.99
CA VAL A 18 1.90 -4.26 -4.54
C VAL A 18 1.79 -5.09 -5.82
N ALA A 19 2.88 -5.72 -6.28
CA ALA A 19 2.86 -6.58 -7.46
C ALA A 19 2.14 -7.92 -7.19
N SER A 20 2.01 -8.30 -5.92
CA SER A 20 1.18 -9.44 -5.52
C SER A 20 -0.29 -9.12 -5.78
N GLY A 21 -1.11 -10.10 -6.20
CA GLY A 21 -2.53 -9.86 -6.45
C GLY A 21 -3.27 -9.42 -5.18
N GLY A 22 -3.53 -8.12 -5.05
CA GLY A 22 -4.33 -7.52 -3.99
C GLY A 22 -5.82 -7.87 -4.11
N GLY A 23 -6.58 -7.52 -3.08
CA GLY A 23 -8.03 -7.70 -3.07
C GLY A 23 -8.75 -6.40 -2.71
N PRO A 24 -10.08 -6.36 -2.84
CA PRO A 24 -10.84 -5.16 -2.51
C PRO A 24 -10.64 -4.72 -1.05
N LEU A 25 -10.71 -3.41 -0.82
CA LEU A 25 -10.61 -2.84 0.53
C LEU A 25 -11.66 -3.47 1.48
N PRO A 26 -11.26 -3.93 2.67
CA PRO A 26 -12.21 -4.33 3.70
C PRO A 26 -13.05 -3.11 4.11
N HIS A 27 -14.37 -3.28 4.26
CA HIS A 27 -15.31 -2.21 4.58
C HIS A 27 -15.32 -1.05 3.54
N VAL A 28 -15.14 -1.36 2.25
CA VAL A 28 -15.11 -0.37 1.17
C VAL A 28 -16.27 0.62 1.19
N ASP A 29 -17.47 0.22 1.57
CA ASP A 29 -18.64 1.11 1.66
C ASP A 29 -18.46 2.22 2.71
N GLU A 30 -17.88 1.88 3.87
CA GLU A 30 -17.67 2.82 4.98
C GLU A 30 -16.46 3.72 4.71
N ILE A 31 -15.42 3.17 4.07
CA ILE A 31 -14.29 3.93 3.57
C ILE A 31 -14.76 4.91 2.48
N GLN A 32 -15.50 4.45 1.48
CA GLN A 32 -16.08 5.29 0.42
C GLN A 32 -16.94 6.42 0.99
N ALA A 33 -17.78 6.14 1.99
CA ALA A 33 -18.56 7.17 2.67
C ALA A 33 -17.68 8.23 3.35
N SER A 34 -16.55 7.82 3.92
CA SER A 34 -15.57 8.73 4.55
C SER A 34 -14.82 9.59 3.53
N PHE A 35 -14.65 9.10 2.30
CA PHE A 35 -14.04 9.82 1.18
C PHE A 35 -15.05 10.67 0.38
N GLY A 36 -16.35 10.54 0.66
CA GLY A 36 -17.40 11.38 0.09
C GLY A 36 -17.51 11.25 -1.43
N SER A 37 -17.13 12.30 -2.17
CA SER A 37 -17.24 12.35 -3.64
C SER A 37 -16.08 11.67 -4.38
N HIS A 38 -15.08 11.14 -3.67
CA HIS A 38 -13.94 10.46 -4.27
C HIS A 38 -14.20 8.96 -4.37
N ASP A 39 -14.16 8.40 -5.57
CA ASP A 39 -14.27 6.95 -5.75
C ASP A 39 -12.97 6.27 -5.28
N VAL A 40 -13.10 5.42 -4.26
CA VAL A 40 -12.02 4.60 -3.69
C VAL A 40 -12.31 3.10 -3.85
N THR A 41 -13.33 2.77 -4.64
CA THR A 41 -13.75 1.37 -4.86
C THR A 41 -12.79 0.60 -5.75
N GLY A 42 -12.04 1.32 -6.60
CA GLY A 42 -10.98 0.76 -7.45
C GLY A 42 -9.61 0.63 -6.77
N ILE A 43 -9.53 0.79 -5.45
CA ILE A 43 -8.28 0.62 -4.70
C ILE A 43 -8.12 -0.83 -4.26
N ASP A 44 -6.96 -1.41 -4.57
CA ASP A 44 -6.58 -2.75 -4.15
C ASP A 44 -5.78 -2.71 -2.85
N ALA A 45 -6.20 -3.53 -1.89
CA ALA A 45 -5.58 -3.72 -0.60
C ALA A 45 -4.67 -4.95 -0.61
N HIS A 46 -3.42 -4.74 -0.21
CA HIS A 46 -2.38 -5.75 -0.12
C HIS A 46 -1.97 -5.89 1.34
N VAL A 47 -2.13 -7.08 1.91
CA VAL A 47 -1.85 -7.34 3.32
C VAL A 47 -0.95 -8.57 3.43
N GLY A 48 0.20 -8.39 4.08
CA GLY A 48 1.16 -9.46 4.32
C GLY A 48 2.05 -9.81 3.12
N GLY A 49 2.94 -10.78 3.30
CA GLY A 49 3.84 -11.26 2.25
C GLY A 49 4.81 -10.19 1.74
N GLU A 50 4.74 -9.90 0.44
CA GLU A 50 5.59 -8.91 -0.23
C GLU A 50 5.24 -7.48 0.21
N ALA A 51 3.95 -7.18 0.42
CA ALA A 51 3.49 -5.88 0.91
C ALA A 51 4.10 -5.52 2.27
N ALA A 52 4.12 -6.50 3.19
CA ALA A 52 4.69 -6.30 4.52
C ALA A 52 6.23 -6.19 4.52
N SER A 53 6.88 -6.98 3.67
CA SER A 53 8.33 -6.91 3.47
C SER A 53 8.74 -5.55 2.90
N ALA A 54 7.97 -5.03 1.95
CA ALA A 54 8.17 -3.72 1.35
C ALA A 54 7.92 -2.59 2.36
N ALA A 55 6.83 -2.65 3.13
CA ALA A 55 6.52 -1.66 4.17
C ALA A 55 7.64 -1.59 5.22
N GLY A 56 8.14 -2.74 5.67
CA GLY A 56 9.28 -2.82 6.59
C GLY A 56 10.59 -2.27 6.00
N ALA A 57 10.85 -2.52 4.72
CA ALA A 57 12.03 -1.98 4.03
C ALA A 57 11.95 -0.45 3.81
N ILE A 58 10.74 0.09 3.64
CA ILE A 58 10.48 1.54 3.57
C ILE A 58 10.54 2.17 4.98
N GLY A 59 10.32 1.37 6.03
CA GLY A 59 10.21 1.84 7.41
C GLY A 59 8.85 2.44 7.72
N ALA A 60 7.80 1.97 7.04
CA ALA A 60 6.41 2.40 7.22
C ALA A 60 5.55 1.24 7.74
N GLU A 61 4.48 1.57 8.46
CA GLU A 61 3.44 0.59 8.86
C GLU A 61 2.51 0.26 7.69
N ALA A 62 2.34 1.21 6.76
CA ALA A 62 1.60 1.06 5.52
C ALA A 62 2.05 2.10 4.51
N TYR A 63 1.85 1.84 3.21
CA TYR A 63 2.10 2.80 2.16
C TYR A 63 1.08 2.68 1.02
N ALA A 64 0.87 3.77 0.29
CA ALA A 64 0.00 3.82 -0.88
C ALA A 64 0.83 4.15 -2.12
N THR A 65 0.58 3.44 -3.22
CA THR A 65 1.23 3.67 -4.52
C THR A 65 0.24 3.40 -5.65
N GLY A 66 0.04 4.36 -6.56
CA GLY A 66 -0.93 4.20 -7.64
C GLY A 66 -2.36 4.04 -7.12
N ASN A 67 -2.98 2.88 -7.40
CA ASN A 67 -4.30 2.50 -6.90
C ASN A 67 -4.20 1.38 -5.85
N ASP A 68 -3.02 1.20 -5.26
CA ASP A 68 -2.72 0.08 -4.39
C ASP A 68 -2.32 0.60 -3.01
N VAL A 69 -2.81 -0.07 -1.98
CA VAL A 69 -2.47 0.18 -0.57
C VAL A 69 -1.88 -1.09 0.01
N ALA A 70 -0.70 -0.97 0.62
CA ALA A 70 0.05 -2.07 1.20
C ALA A 70 0.19 -1.89 2.72
N PHE A 71 -0.12 -2.94 3.48
CA PHE A 71 -0.02 -2.99 4.94
C PHE A 71 1.04 -4.00 5.41
N ALA A 72 1.78 -3.63 6.46
CA ALA A 72 2.73 -4.47 7.17
C ALA A 72 2.09 -5.61 7.97
#